data_AF-A0A2K5P8J3-F1
#
_entry.id   AF-A0A2K5P8J3-F1
#
_cell.length_a   1.000
_cell.length_b   1.000
_cell.length_c   1.000
_cell.angle_alpha   90.00
_cell.angle_beta   90.00
_cell.angle_gamma   90.00
#
_symmetry.space_group_name_H-M   'P 1'
#
loop_
_entity.id
_entity.type
_entity.pdbx_description
1 polymer ?
#
loop_
_entity_poly.entity_id
_entity_poly.type
_entity_poly.pdbx_seq_one_letter_code
_entity_poly.pdbx_strand_id
1 'polypeptide(L)'
;MSYIFFFLAGVPNKKKSSGDFTFFFFFRTYGKKKDQCPRTSRSHSKLYYREVSFFGRWEILWSERPTKLNASQARQFKPCIKQINFPTNLIRLEVNSSLLDYYTELDAVVLHGVKDKPVLSLKTSLIDMNDIDDDAYEEKDGCGMDNLNKKFSSAVLREGPNNGYFDKLPYELIQLILNHLTLPDLCRLAQTCKLLSQHCCDPLQYIHLNLQPYWAKLDDTSLEFLQSRCTLVQWLNLSWTGNRGFISVAGFSRFLKVCGSELVRLELSCSHFLNETCLEVISEMCPNLQALNLSSCDKLPPQAFNHIAKLCSLKRLVLYRTKVEQTALLSILNFCSELQHLSLGSCVMIEDYDVIASMIGAKCKKLQTLDLWRCKNITENGIAELASGCPLLEELDLGWCPTLQSSTGCFTRLARQLPHLQKLFLTANRSVCDTDIEELACNCTRLQQLDILATCQVFSSHLRIMLPLCLALFLVLCIY
;
A
#
# COMPACT_ATOMS: atom_id res chain seq x y z
N MET A 1 11.52 22.43 -10.32
CA MET A 1 10.11 22.12 -10.42
C MET A 1 9.83 20.93 -9.53
N SER A 2 8.89 21.05 -8.58
CA SER A 2 8.34 19.88 -7.89
C SER A 2 7.08 19.54 -8.67
N TYR A 3 7.11 18.51 -9.53
CA TYR A 3 5.88 17.80 -9.84
C TYR A 3 5.88 16.55 -8.98
N ILE A 4 4.82 16.35 -8.23
CA ILE A 4 4.60 15.12 -7.48
C ILE A 4 3.65 14.29 -8.35
N PHE A 5 4.16 13.18 -8.87
CA PHE A 5 3.34 12.18 -9.54
C PHE A 5 2.69 11.29 -8.50
N PHE A 6 1.37 11.38 -8.37
CA PHE A 6 0.61 10.36 -7.66
C PHE A 6 0.11 9.33 -8.67
N PHE A 7 0.70 8.14 -8.65
CA PHE A 7 0.00 6.95 -9.12
C PHE A 7 -1.06 6.61 -8.08
N LEU A 8 -2.26 7.17 -8.24
CA LEU A 8 -3.43 6.67 -7.52
C LEU A 8 -3.85 5.36 -8.20
N ALA A 9 -3.13 4.28 -7.88
CA ALA A 9 -3.68 2.94 -8.05
C ALA A 9 -4.78 2.78 -6.99
N GLY A 10 -5.94 3.37 -7.25
CA GLY A 10 -7.12 3.12 -6.44
C GLY A 10 -7.45 1.63 -6.54
N VAL A 11 -7.52 0.94 -5.40
CA VAL A 11 -8.27 -0.32 -5.34
C VAL A 11 -9.67 0.02 -5.84
N PRO A 12 -10.19 -0.64 -6.89
CA PRO A 12 -11.50 -0.32 -7.41
C PRO A 12 -12.50 -0.55 -6.29
N ASN A 13 -13.13 0.53 -5.85
CA ASN A 13 -14.35 0.40 -5.08
C ASN A 13 -15.31 -0.37 -5.99
N LYS A 14 -15.78 -1.53 -5.51
CA LYS A 14 -16.58 -2.46 -6.30
C LYS A 14 -17.79 -1.73 -6.89
N LYS A 15 -17.73 -1.41 -8.19
CA LYS A 15 -18.77 -1.48 -9.24
C LYS A 15 -18.49 -0.41 -10.31
N LYS A 16 -18.64 -0.81 -11.58
CA LYS A 16 -18.72 0.11 -12.72
C LYS A 16 -19.92 1.03 -12.50
N SER A 17 -19.70 2.29 -12.16
CA SER A 17 -20.73 3.33 -12.14
C SER A 17 -20.45 4.33 -13.26
N SER A 18 -21.40 4.46 -14.18
CA SER A 18 -21.55 5.63 -15.05
C SER A 18 -22.17 6.75 -14.22
N GLY A 19 -21.47 7.88 -14.04
CA GLY A 19 -22.05 9.06 -13.37
C GLY A 19 -21.09 9.78 -12.43
N ASP A 20 -20.95 11.08 -12.67
CA ASP A 20 -20.39 12.16 -11.85
C ASP A 20 -19.42 11.81 -10.72
N PHE A 21 -18.12 12.04 -11.00
CA PHE A 21 -17.07 11.98 -10.01
C PHE A 21 -16.77 13.35 -9.44
N THR A 22 -16.75 13.46 -8.11
CA THR A 22 -16.29 14.66 -7.41
C THR A 22 -15.03 14.32 -6.61
N PHE A 23 -13.98 15.11 -6.77
CA PHE A 23 -12.66 14.83 -6.17
C PHE A 23 -12.35 15.84 -5.07
N PHE A 24 -11.80 15.36 -3.97
CA PHE A 24 -11.26 16.21 -2.90
C PHE A 24 -9.78 15.89 -2.68
N PHE A 25 -8.94 16.93 -2.72
CA PHE A 25 -7.50 16.84 -2.49
C PHE A 25 -7.17 17.58 -1.19
N PHE A 26 -6.52 16.94 -0.24
CA PHE A 26 -6.03 17.61 0.95
C PHE A 26 -4.57 18.04 0.75
N PHE A 27 -4.31 19.34 0.73
CA PHE A 27 -2.96 19.90 0.58
C PHE A 27 -2.46 20.46 1.91
N ARG A 28 -1.23 20.13 2.28
CA ARG A 28 -0.53 20.73 3.42
C ARG A 28 0.62 21.60 2.93
N THR A 29 0.70 22.82 3.44
CA THR A 29 1.74 23.81 3.11
C THR A 29 2.82 23.84 4.19
N TYR A 30 4.08 24.03 3.81
CA TYR A 30 5.20 24.21 4.74
C TYR A 30 5.94 25.53 4.49
N GLY A 31 6.08 26.37 5.54
CA GLY A 31 6.60 27.73 5.46
C GLY A 31 8.13 27.88 5.37
N LYS A 32 8.75 27.50 4.25
CA LYS A 32 10.12 27.96 3.92
C LYS A 32 10.17 28.59 2.53
N LYS A 33 10.72 29.81 2.44
CA LYS A 33 10.92 30.59 1.21
C LYS A 33 11.71 29.76 0.18
N LYS A 34 11.19 29.71 -1.04
CA LYS A 34 11.85 29.15 -2.23
C LYS A 34 12.71 30.23 -2.89
N ASP A 35 14.01 30.00 -3.03
CA ASP A 35 14.90 30.93 -3.75
C ASP A 35 14.48 31.00 -5.24
N GLN A 36 14.49 32.22 -5.79
CA GLN A 36 13.89 32.54 -7.09
C GLN A 36 14.60 31.78 -8.24
N CYS A 37 13.81 31.05 -9.03
CA CYS A 37 14.25 30.34 -10.24
C CYS A 37 13.57 30.97 -11.48
N PRO A 38 14.23 30.98 -12.67
CA PRO A 38 13.73 31.69 -13.84
C PRO A 38 12.42 31.09 -14.39
N ARG A 39 11.53 31.98 -14.83
CA ARG A 39 10.17 31.67 -15.29
C ARG A 39 10.18 30.96 -16.63
N THR A 40 9.57 29.79 -16.71
CA THR A 40 9.29 29.06 -17.97
C THR A 40 7.78 28.82 -18.16
N SER A 41 7.37 28.49 -19.38
CA SER A 41 6.01 28.69 -19.94
C SER A 41 4.91 27.74 -19.47
N ARG A 42 5.16 26.76 -18.59
CA ARG A 42 4.12 25.82 -18.09
C ARG A 42 3.64 26.20 -16.69
N SER A 43 2.56 26.97 -16.63
CA SER A 43 2.12 27.70 -15.44
C SER A 43 0.92 27.09 -14.67
N HIS A 44 0.48 25.86 -14.99
CA HIS A 44 -0.75 25.26 -14.46
C HIS A 44 -0.50 23.90 -13.78
N SER A 45 -1.24 23.60 -12.70
CA SER A 45 -1.47 22.26 -12.13
C SER A 45 -2.54 21.55 -12.97
N LYS A 46 -2.41 20.24 -13.17
CA LYS A 46 -3.24 19.47 -14.11
C LYS A 46 -3.66 18.12 -13.54
N LEU A 47 -4.88 17.69 -13.83
CA LEU A 47 -5.40 16.34 -13.60
C LEU A 47 -5.66 15.70 -14.96
N TYR A 48 -5.24 14.45 -15.14
CA TYR A 48 -5.41 13.69 -16.37
C TYR A 48 -6.09 12.36 -16.13
N TYR A 49 -6.74 11.85 -17.18
CA TYR A 49 -7.25 10.49 -17.27
C TYR A 49 -6.75 9.81 -18.55
N ARG A 50 -6.78 8.47 -18.56
CA ARG A 50 -6.42 7.66 -19.73
C ARG A 50 -7.64 6.89 -20.22
N GLU A 51 -7.95 7.04 -21.51
CA GLU A 51 -8.95 6.23 -22.20
C GLU A 51 -8.36 4.86 -22.56
N VAL A 52 -9.13 3.78 -22.34
CA VAL A 52 -8.68 2.39 -22.56
C VAL A 52 -8.87 1.94 -24.03
N SER A 53 -9.53 2.75 -24.86
CA SER A 53 -9.76 2.49 -26.28
C SER A 53 -8.93 3.43 -27.17
N PHE A 54 -7.95 2.85 -27.87
CA PHE A 54 -7.14 3.40 -28.96
C PHE A 54 -6.18 4.57 -28.64
N PHE A 55 -4.87 4.28 -28.76
CA PHE A 55 -3.72 5.21 -28.71
C PHE A 55 -3.56 6.08 -27.45
N GLY A 56 -3.55 5.49 -26.24
CA GLY A 56 -2.69 5.90 -25.11
C GLY A 56 -2.56 7.38 -24.70
N ARG A 57 -3.45 8.29 -25.12
CA ARG A 57 -3.37 9.72 -24.84
C ARG A 57 -3.98 10.01 -23.46
N TRP A 58 -3.26 10.81 -22.70
CA TRP A 58 -3.75 11.40 -21.46
C TRP A 58 -4.61 12.62 -21.81
N GLU A 59 -5.87 12.59 -21.43
CA GLU A 59 -6.77 13.73 -21.57
C GLU A 59 -6.84 14.51 -20.25
N ILE A 60 -6.99 15.84 -20.35
CA ILE A 60 -6.99 16.74 -19.19
C ILE A 60 -8.41 16.82 -18.61
N LEU A 61 -8.56 16.37 -17.36
CA LEU A 61 -9.78 16.47 -16.55
C LEU A 61 -9.95 17.84 -15.90
N TRP A 62 -8.83 18.48 -15.52
CA TRP A 62 -8.80 19.78 -14.86
C TRP A 62 -7.41 20.41 -15.04
N SER A 63 -7.35 21.73 -15.22
CA SER A 63 -6.09 22.49 -15.31
C SER A 63 -6.29 23.91 -14.79
N GLU A 64 -5.60 24.29 -13.73
CA GLU A 64 -5.64 25.65 -13.17
C GLU A 64 -4.27 26.11 -12.66
N ARG A 65 -4.10 27.42 -12.49
CA ARG A 65 -2.88 27.98 -11.91
C ARG A 65 -2.77 27.69 -10.41
N PRO A 66 -1.57 27.44 -9.88
CA PRO A 66 -1.36 27.21 -8.45
C PRO A 66 -1.81 28.42 -7.61
N THR A 67 -2.68 28.19 -6.62
CA THR A 67 -3.14 29.23 -5.70
C THR A 67 -2.10 29.49 -4.60
N LYS A 68 -1.59 30.73 -4.52
CA LYS A 68 -0.69 31.15 -3.44
C LYS A 68 -1.48 31.40 -2.15
N LEU A 69 -1.01 30.83 -1.05
CA LEU A 69 -1.58 30.94 0.28
C LEU A 69 -0.59 31.64 1.21
N ASN A 70 -1.12 32.47 2.10
CA ASN A 70 -0.31 33.31 2.98
C ASN A 70 0.01 32.62 4.33
N ALA A 71 -0.56 31.45 4.62
CA ALA A 71 -0.43 30.74 5.89
C ALA A 71 -0.17 29.24 5.72
N SER A 72 0.54 28.66 6.69
CA SER A 72 0.95 27.25 6.71
C SER A 72 -0.19 26.34 7.20
N GLN A 73 -1.27 26.19 6.45
CA GLN A 73 -2.45 25.42 6.85
C GLN A 73 -2.79 24.29 5.86
N ALA A 74 -3.24 23.14 6.37
CA ALA A 74 -3.82 22.08 5.55
C ALA A 74 -5.19 22.53 5.01
N ARG A 75 -5.47 22.30 3.74
CA ARG A 75 -6.74 22.64 3.10
C ARG A 75 -7.31 21.49 2.30
N GLN A 76 -8.63 21.43 2.22
CA GLN A 76 -9.35 20.64 1.24
C GLN A 76 -9.47 21.46 -0.05
N PHE A 77 -9.16 20.85 -1.19
CA PHE A 77 -9.18 21.44 -2.51
C PHE A 77 -10.09 20.59 -3.41
N LYS A 78 -11.14 21.21 -3.95
CA LYS A 78 -12.19 20.54 -4.72
C LYS A 78 -12.30 21.21 -6.10
N PRO A 79 -11.53 20.76 -7.10
CA PRO A 79 -11.64 21.30 -8.44
C PRO A 79 -12.91 20.79 -9.14
N CYS A 80 -13.53 21.65 -9.95
CA CYS A 80 -14.54 21.22 -10.90
C CYS A 80 -13.86 20.43 -12.03
N ILE A 81 -14.24 19.18 -12.19
CA ILE A 81 -13.62 18.25 -13.14
C ILE A 81 -14.56 18.02 -14.31
N LYS A 82 -13.99 17.92 -15.51
CA LYS A 82 -14.73 17.58 -16.72
C LYS A 82 -15.35 16.18 -16.57
N GLN A 83 -16.66 16.06 -16.80
CA GLN A 83 -17.35 14.77 -16.77
C GLN A 83 -16.82 13.84 -17.86
N ILE A 84 -16.70 12.57 -17.53
CA ILE A 84 -16.31 11.48 -18.44
C ILE A 84 -17.44 10.47 -18.54
N ASN A 85 -17.73 10.01 -19.76
CA ASN A 85 -18.85 9.12 -20.05
C ASN A 85 -18.47 7.64 -20.05
N PHE A 86 -17.30 7.29 -19.51
CA PHE A 86 -16.79 5.93 -19.47
C PHE A 86 -15.99 5.64 -18.20
N PRO A 87 -15.91 4.38 -17.76
CA PRO A 87 -15.20 4.01 -16.55
C PRO A 87 -13.67 3.97 -16.77
N THR A 88 -12.91 4.59 -15.86
CA THR A 88 -11.43 4.51 -15.82
C THR A 88 -10.95 4.05 -14.45
N ASN A 89 -9.86 3.28 -14.41
CA ASN A 89 -9.17 2.86 -13.19
C ASN A 89 -7.81 3.56 -13.01
N LEU A 90 -7.46 4.50 -13.90
CA LEU A 90 -6.18 5.19 -13.91
C LEU A 90 -6.37 6.70 -14.00
N ILE A 91 -5.90 7.40 -12.98
CA ILE A 91 -5.97 8.85 -12.87
C ILE A 91 -4.57 9.35 -12.52
N ARG A 92 -4.12 10.40 -13.22
CA ARG A 92 -2.80 11.03 -13.01
C ARG A 92 -3.01 12.44 -12.51
N LEU A 93 -2.53 12.74 -11.31
CA LEU A 93 -2.49 14.08 -10.76
C LEU A 93 -1.08 14.67 -10.94
N GLU A 94 -1.00 15.85 -11.56
CA GLU A 94 0.21 16.67 -11.66
C GLU A 94 0.02 17.97 -10.88
N VAL A 95 0.68 18.06 -9.73
CA VAL A 95 0.70 19.28 -8.93
C VAL A 95 1.88 20.15 -9.37
N ASN A 96 1.61 21.38 -9.82
CA ASN A 96 2.64 22.34 -10.18
C ASN A 96 2.81 23.34 -9.04
N SER A 97 4.01 23.42 -8.45
CA SER A 97 4.31 24.40 -7.38
C SER A 97 5.35 25.43 -7.81
N SER A 98 5.45 25.70 -9.12
CA SER A 98 6.42 26.66 -9.68
C SER A 98 6.11 28.11 -9.31
N LEU A 99 4.84 28.47 -9.15
CA LEU A 99 4.39 29.82 -8.79
C LEU A 99 4.30 30.05 -7.26
N LEU A 100 4.64 29.04 -6.45
CA LEU A 100 4.56 29.08 -4.99
C LEU A 100 5.96 29.27 -4.40
N ASP A 101 6.08 30.16 -3.42
CA ASP A 101 7.28 30.43 -2.64
C ASP A 101 7.43 29.50 -1.43
N TYR A 102 6.61 28.45 -1.35
CA TYR A 102 6.59 27.43 -0.29
C TYR A 102 6.40 26.02 -0.88
N TYR A 103 6.71 24.98 -0.09
CA TYR A 103 6.49 23.58 -0.47
C TYR A 103 5.06 23.12 -0.16
N THR A 104 4.51 22.29 -1.03
CA THR A 104 3.17 21.69 -0.91
C THR A 104 3.28 20.17 -0.93
N GLU A 105 2.67 19.51 0.05
CA GLU A 105 2.50 18.06 0.10
C GLU A 105 1.01 17.72 -0.07
N LEU A 106 0.72 16.60 -0.74
CA LEU A 106 -0.64 16.05 -0.80
C LEU A 106 -0.76 15.03 0.33
N ASP A 107 -1.72 15.25 1.22
CA ASP A 107 -1.94 14.43 2.41
C ASP A 107 -2.84 13.23 2.08
N ALA A 108 -3.99 13.51 1.43
CA ALA A 108 -4.95 12.50 1.03
C ALA A 108 -5.73 12.92 -0.22
N VAL A 109 -6.23 11.93 -0.95
CA VAL A 109 -7.20 12.10 -2.04
C VAL A 109 -8.43 11.31 -1.72
N VAL A 110 -9.59 11.98 -1.70
CA VAL A 110 -10.89 11.33 -1.54
C VAL A 110 -11.62 11.37 -2.87
N LEU A 111 -11.99 10.18 -3.36
CA LEU A 111 -12.75 9.99 -4.59
C LEU A 111 -14.22 9.74 -4.22
N HIS A 112 -15.11 10.65 -4.59
CA HIS A 112 -16.56 10.44 -4.46
C HIS A 112 -17.14 10.07 -5.83
N GLY A 113 -17.78 8.91 -5.93
CA GLY A 113 -18.69 8.59 -7.02
C GLY A 113 -20.12 8.73 -6.55
N VAL A 114 -21.00 9.32 -7.36
CA VAL A 114 -22.44 9.33 -7.08
C VAL A 114 -23.02 7.96 -7.43
N LYS A 115 -23.70 7.34 -6.48
CA LYS A 115 -24.28 6.00 -6.66
C LYS A 115 -25.64 6.13 -7.34
N ASP A 116 -25.68 6.08 -8.66
CA ASP A 116 -26.93 5.69 -9.32
C ASP A 116 -27.16 4.21 -9.06
N LYS A 117 -28.24 3.90 -8.33
CA LYS A 117 -28.70 2.52 -8.13
C LYS A 117 -28.93 1.91 -9.52
N PRO A 118 -28.33 0.76 -9.88
CA PRO A 118 -28.72 0.09 -11.10
C PRO A 118 -30.15 -0.42 -10.89
N VAL A 119 -31.11 0.25 -11.53
CA VAL A 119 -32.46 -0.27 -11.72
C VAL A 119 -32.31 -1.44 -12.69
N LEU A 120 -32.15 -2.64 -12.15
CA LEU A 120 -32.40 -3.87 -12.89
C LEU A 120 -33.90 -3.92 -13.14
N SER A 121 -34.33 -3.40 -14.29
CA SER A 121 -35.66 -3.62 -14.84
C SER A 121 -35.78 -5.08 -15.28
N LEU A 122 -36.00 -5.99 -14.33
CA LEU A 122 -36.56 -7.30 -14.62
C LEU A 122 -38.08 -7.13 -14.63
N LYS A 123 -38.62 -6.93 -15.83
CA LYS A 123 -40.05 -7.11 -16.10
C LYS A 123 -40.39 -8.59 -15.92
N THR A 124 -40.95 -8.94 -14.76
CA THR A 124 -41.83 -10.11 -14.65
C THR A 124 -42.82 -9.91 -13.52
N SER A 125 -44.05 -9.58 -13.91
CA SER A 125 -45.35 -9.84 -13.27
C SER A 125 -45.43 -9.87 -11.73
N LEU A 126 -45.91 -8.73 -11.20
CA LEU A 126 -47.05 -8.61 -10.27
C LEU A 126 -47.32 -9.79 -9.32
N ILE A 127 -46.90 -9.62 -8.07
CA ILE A 127 -47.78 -9.92 -6.94
C ILE A 127 -48.00 -8.59 -6.22
N ASP A 128 -49.21 -8.08 -6.38
CA ASP A 128 -49.77 -6.92 -5.72
C ASP A 128 -50.17 -7.34 -4.30
N MET A 129 -49.63 -6.65 -3.30
CA MET A 129 -50.26 -6.49 -2.00
C MET A 129 -49.84 -5.14 -1.47
N ASN A 130 -50.73 -4.18 -1.71
CA ASN A 130 -50.95 -2.99 -0.92
C ASN A 130 -50.89 -3.27 0.59
N ASP A 131 -50.68 -2.18 1.32
CA ASP A 131 -50.64 -2.03 2.78
C ASP A 131 -49.24 -2.15 3.39
N ILE A 132 -48.59 -0.99 3.58
CA ILE A 132 -48.28 -0.43 4.91
C ILE A 132 -47.72 0.99 4.72
N ASP A 133 -48.22 1.89 5.54
CA ASP A 133 -48.16 3.34 5.49
C ASP A 133 -46.77 3.99 5.33
N ASP A 134 -46.79 5.12 4.62
CA ASP A 134 -45.82 6.20 4.69
C ASP A 134 -45.80 6.78 6.10
N ASP A 135 -44.88 6.33 6.95
CA ASP A 135 -44.44 7.07 8.12
C ASP A 135 -42.97 7.43 8.02
N ALA A 136 -42.73 8.73 8.01
CA ALA A 136 -41.44 9.37 8.12
C ALA A 136 -40.72 8.91 9.40
N TYR A 137 -39.60 8.20 9.23
CA TYR A 137 -38.65 7.96 10.31
C TYR A 137 -37.29 8.53 9.93
N GLU A 138 -36.90 9.52 10.72
CA GLU A 138 -35.55 10.03 10.87
C GLU A 138 -34.52 8.88 10.87
N GLU A 139 -33.46 9.01 10.06
CA GLU A 139 -32.29 8.14 10.12
C GLU A 139 -31.61 8.29 11.49
N LYS A 140 -32.08 7.49 12.46
CA LYS A 140 -31.34 7.19 13.68
C LYS A 140 -30.26 6.17 13.33
N ASP A 141 -29.02 6.61 13.47
CA ASP A 141 -27.80 5.82 13.51
C ASP A 141 -28.02 4.47 14.23
N GLY A 142 -27.86 3.37 13.48
CA GLY A 142 -28.19 2.03 14.00
C GLY A 142 -27.92 0.87 13.03
N CYS A 143 -26.93 0.97 12.14
CA CYS A 143 -26.44 -0.18 11.37
C CYS A 143 -25.05 -0.61 11.88
N GLY A 144 -25.00 -0.97 13.16
CA GLY A 144 -23.86 -1.65 13.75
C GLY A 144 -23.82 -3.12 13.32
N MET A 145 -22.61 -3.68 13.23
CA MET A 145 -22.37 -5.13 13.15
C MET A 145 -23.09 -5.89 14.30
N ASP A 146 -23.55 -5.18 15.32
CA ASP A 146 -24.41 -5.65 16.43
C ASP A 146 -25.71 -6.32 15.97
N ASN A 147 -26.34 -5.85 14.88
CA ASN A 147 -27.55 -6.47 14.32
C ASN A 147 -27.24 -7.72 13.47
N LEU A 148 -26.00 -7.86 12.99
CA LEU A 148 -25.49 -9.10 12.42
C LEU A 148 -25.17 -10.09 13.55
N ASN A 149 -24.43 -9.65 14.57
CA ASN A 149 -24.06 -10.44 15.75
C ASN A 149 -25.27 -10.99 16.53
N LYS A 150 -26.36 -10.21 16.70
CA LYS A 150 -27.59 -10.70 17.34
C LYS A 150 -28.39 -11.70 16.49
N LYS A 151 -28.24 -11.71 15.16
CA LYS A 151 -28.85 -12.72 14.27
C LYS A 151 -28.01 -13.99 14.12
N PHE A 152 -26.70 -13.92 14.40
CA PHE A 152 -25.81 -15.07 14.37
C PHE A 152 -26.04 -16.07 15.51
N SER A 153 -26.54 -15.62 16.66
CA SER A 153 -26.67 -16.48 17.84
C SER A 153 -27.93 -17.35 17.90
N SER A 154 -28.92 -17.19 17.01
CA SER A 154 -30.20 -17.93 17.14
C SER A 154 -30.92 -18.30 15.84
N ALA A 155 -30.29 -18.21 14.66
CA ALA A 155 -30.94 -18.62 13.43
C ALA A 155 -31.03 -20.17 13.34
N VAL A 156 -32.12 -20.73 13.85
CA VAL A 156 -32.56 -22.10 13.54
C VAL A 156 -32.83 -22.15 12.04
N LEU A 157 -31.88 -22.70 11.26
CA LEU A 157 -32.02 -22.88 9.82
C LEU A 157 -33.21 -23.81 9.54
N ARG A 158 -34.25 -23.29 8.88
CA ARG A 158 -35.46 -24.06 8.51
C ARG A 158 -35.09 -25.24 7.61
N GLU A 159 -35.60 -26.42 7.93
CA GLU A 159 -35.49 -27.61 7.09
C GLU A 159 -36.42 -27.48 5.88
N GLY A 160 -35.86 -27.06 4.74
CA GLY A 160 -36.48 -27.18 3.43
C GLY A 160 -35.94 -28.45 2.73
N PRO A 161 -36.77 -29.23 2.02
CA PRO A 161 -36.41 -30.58 1.59
C PRO A 161 -35.51 -30.66 0.35
N ASN A 162 -35.01 -29.55 -0.20
CA ASN A 162 -34.21 -29.55 -1.43
C ASN A 162 -33.34 -28.28 -1.52
N ASN A 163 -32.01 -28.38 -1.71
CA ASN A 163 -31.13 -27.23 -1.94
C ASN A 163 -31.13 -26.79 -3.42
N GLY A 164 -32.10 -27.28 -4.21
CA GLY A 164 -32.29 -26.91 -5.61
C GLY A 164 -31.20 -27.48 -6.51
N TYR A 165 -30.72 -26.67 -7.47
CA TYR A 165 -29.67 -27.10 -8.41
C TYR A 165 -28.28 -27.20 -7.78
N PHE A 166 -28.07 -26.67 -6.56
CA PHE A 166 -26.79 -26.81 -5.86
C PHE A 166 -26.50 -28.25 -5.43
N ASP A 167 -27.52 -29.07 -5.18
CA ASP A 167 -27.35 -30.49 -4.88
C ASP A 167 -26.77 -31.28 -6.07
N LYS A 168 -26.85 -30.73 -7.29
CA LYS A 168 -26.30 -31.35 -8.51
C LYS A 168 -24.87 -30.91 -8.82
N LEU A 169 -24.35 -29.91 -8.12
CA LEU A 169 -23.01 -29.40 -8.36
C LEU A 169 -21.99 -30.16 -7.52
N PRO A 170 -20.84 -30.57 -8.09
CA PRO A 170 -19.71 -31.08 -7.32
C PRO A 170 -19.23 -30.08 -6.29
N TYR A 171 -18.66 -30.60 -5.20
CA TYR A 171 -18.15 -29.82 -4.08
C TYR A 171 -17.20 -28.70 -4.54
N GLU A 172 -16.29 -29.03 -5.45
CA GLU A 172 -15.24 -28.17 -5.97
C GLU A 172 -15.81 -26.99 -6.76
N LEU A 173 -16.89 -27.21 -7.52
CA LEU A 173 -17.54 -26.14 -8.27
C LEU A 173 -18.23 -25.14 -7.34
N ILE A 174 -18.85 -25.63 -6.27
CA ILE A 174 -19.45 -24.76 -5.25
C ILE A 174 -18.35 -23.91 -4.61
N GLN A 175 -17.23 -24.52 -4.19
CA GLN A 175 -16.10 -23.80 -3.61
C GLN A 175 -15.51 -22.75 -4.57
N LEU A 176 -15.42 -23.07 -5.86
CA LEU A 176 -14.93 -22.14 -6.89
C LEU A 176 -15.89 -20.94 -7.07
N ILE A 177 -17.20 -21.17 -7.03
CA ILE A 177 -18.20 -20.09 -7.05
C ILE A 177 -18.04 -19.19 -5.81
N LEU A 178 -17.89 -19.79 -4.63
CA LEU A 178 -17.77 -19.06 -3.36
C LEU A 178 -16.51 -18.20 -3.28
N ASN A 179 -15.40 -18.64 -3.89
CA ASN A 179 -14.13 -17.89 -3.89
C ASN A 179 -14.23 -16.51 -4.57
N HIS A 180 -15.26 -16.28 -5.38
CA HIS A 180 -15.51 -14.98 -6.02
C HIS A 180 -16.33 -14.01 -5.15
N LEU A 181 -16.89 -14.48 -4.02
CA LEU A 181 -17.71 -13.68 -3.12
C LEU A 181 -16.86 -12.88 -2.12
N THR A 182 -17.41 -11.77 -1.61
CA THR A 182 -16.76 -11.05 -0.51
C THR A 182 -17.01 -11.74 0.82
N LEU A 183 -16.17 -11.45 1.82
CA LEU A 183 -16.37 -11.94 3.17
C LEU A 183 -17.78 -11.63 3.73
N PRO A 184 -18.35 -10.41 3.61
CA PRO A 184 -19.74 -10.16 3.98
C PRO A 184 -20.76 -10.95 3.17
N ASP A 185 -20.52 -11.20 1.88
CA ASP A 185 -21.42 -11.99 1.04
C ASP A 185 -21.41 -13.47 1.46
N LEU A 186 -20.23 -14.03 1.75
CA LEU A 186 -20.08 -15.37 2.31
C LEU A 186 -20.81 -15.50 3.65
N CYS A 187 -20.65 -14.51 4.53
CA CYS A 187 -21.33 -14.49 5.81
C CYS A 187 -22.86 -14.39 5.67
N ARG A 188 -23.37 -13.71 4.65
CA ARG A 188 -24.81 -13.66 4.34
C ARG A 188 -25.30 -14.97 3.72
N LEU A 189 -24.52 -15.55 2.81
CA LEU A 189 -24.85 -16.80 2.14
C LEU A 189 -24.89 -17.98 3.12
N ALA A 190 -23.99 -17.98 4.11
CA ALA A 190 -23.96 -18.99 5.17
C ALA A 190 -25.25 -19.05 6.01
N GLN A 191 -26.10 -18.02 5.96
CA GLN A 191 -27.38 -17.94 6.68
C GLN A 191 -28.57 -18.46 5.86
N THR A 192 -28.35 -18.88 4.61
CA THR A 192 -29.45 -19.23 3.69
C THR A 192 -29.89 -20.68 3.80
N CYS A 193 -28.95 -21.64 3.74
CA CYS A 193 -29.23 -23.06 3.87
C CYS A 193 -28.06 -23.82 4.50
N LYS A 194 -28.31 -25.02 5.04
CA LYS A 194 -27.29 -25.85 5.70
C LYS A 194 -26.12 -26.20 4.76
N LEU A 195 -26.41 -26.55 3.50
CA LEU A 195 -25.38 -26.88 2.50
C LEU A 195 -24.42 -25.71 2.27
N LEU A 196 -24.95 -24.53 1.92
CA LEU A 196 -24.12 -23.34 1.68
C LEU A 196 -23.44 -22.85 2.95
N SER A 197 -24.05 -23.06 4.13
CA SER A 197 -23.42 -22.78 5.42
C SER A 197 -22.16 -23.61 5.62
N GLN A 198 -22.21 -24.92 5.32
CA GLN A 198 -21.04 -25.80 5.40
C GLN A 198 -19.93 -25.35 4.44
N HIS A 199 -20.28 -25.06 3.19
CA HIS A 199 -19.29 -24.60 2.21
C HIS A 199 -18.71 -23.22 2.53
N CYS A 200 -19.51 -22.27 2.99
CA CYS A 200 -19.04 -20.94 3.37
C CYS A 200 -18.19 -20.96 4.65
N CYS A 201 -18.32 -21.99 5.48
CA CYS A 201 -17.49 -22.16 6.69
C CYS A 201 -16.24 -23.01 6.44
N ASP A 202 -16.03 -23.51 5.22
CA ASP A 202 -14.84 -24.28 4.86
C ASP A 202 -13.57 -23.42 4.99
N PRO A 203 -12.55 -23.88 5.74
CA PRO A 203 -11.26 -23.19 5.85
C PRO A 203 -10.57 -22.87 4.53
N LEU A 204 -10.83 -23.63 3.47
CA LEU A 204 -10.28 -23.36 2.13
C LEU A 204 -10.71 -22.00 1.56
N GLN A 205 -11.85 -21.46 1.99
CA GLN A 205 -12.31 -20.12 1.58
C GLN A 205 -11.51 -18.99 2.25
N TYR A 206 -10.74 -19.30 3.30
CA TYR A 206 -10.09 -18.32 4.15
C TYR A 206 -8.55 -18.36 4.07
N ILE A 207 -7.98 -19.13 3.15
CA ILE A 207 -6.50 -19.20 2.94
C ILE A 207 -5.90 -17.79 2.77
N HIS A 208 -6.65 -16.89 2.12
CA HIS A 208 -6.30 -15.51 1.86
C HIS A 208 -7.33 -14.56 2.46
N LEU A 209 -7.13 -14.20 3.72
CA LEU A 209 -8.06 -13.40 4.50
C LEU A 209 -7.66 -11.91 4.54
N ASN A 210 -8.32 -11.10 3.73
CA ASN A 210 -8.15 -9.65 3.73
C ASN A 210 -9.26 -8.94 4.50
N LEU A 211 -8.96 -8.51 5.73
CA LEU A 211 -9.88 -7.79 6.60
C LEU A 211 -9.69 -6.26 6.55
N GLN A 212 -8.64 -5.77 5.89
CA GLN A 212 -8.36 -4.34 5.75
C GLN A 212 -9.57 -3.51 5.27
N PRO A 213 -10.38 -3.91 4.26
CA PRO A 213 -11.52 -3.10 3.83
C PRO A 213 -12.60 -2.89 4.90
N TYR A 214 -12.62 -3.76 5.92
CA TYR A 214 -13.62 -3.78 6.98
C TYR A 214 -13.08 -3.22 8.30
N TRP A 215 -11.87 -2.65 8.31
CA TRP A 215 -11.14 -2.19 9.50
C TRP A 215 -11.99 -1.39 10.51
N ALA A 216 -12.95 -0.59 10.03
CA ALA A 216 -13.79 0.26 10.86
C ALA A 216 -14.87 -0.50 11.66
N LYS A 217 -15.19 -1.74 11.26
CA LYS A 217 -16.24 -2.58 11.86
C LYS A 217 -15.69 -3.83 12.55
N LEU A 218 -14.38 -4.07 12.49
CA LEU A 218 -13.77 -5.23 13.11
C LEU A 218 -13.61 -5.02 14.61
N ASP A 219 -14.08 -6.01 15.36
CA ASP A 219 -13.96 -6.11 16.80
C ASP A 219 -13.52 -7.53 17.22
N ASP A 220 -13.29 -7.72 18.51
CA ASP A 220 -12.93 -9.03 19.06
C ASP A 220 -13.97 -10.12 18.76
N THR A 221 -15.27 -9.76 18.74
CA THR A 221 -16.34 -10.72 18.43
C THR A 221 -16.25 -11.20 16.98
N SER A 222 -15.97 -10.29 16.04
CA SER A 222 -15.75 -10.63 14.63
C SER A 222 -14.58 -11.59 14.46
N LEU A 223 -13.47 -11.39 15.19
CA LEU A 223 -12.33 -12.31 15.17
C LEU A 223 -12.68 -13.68 15.75
N GLU A 224 -13.41 -13.72 16.85
CA GLU A 224 -13.86 -14.96 17.49
C GLU A 224 -14.77 -15.80 16.56
N PHE A 225 -15.69 -15.15 15.83
CA PHE A 225 -16.51 -15.85 14.84
C PHE A 225 -15.70 -16.41 13.67
N LEU A 226 -14.68 -15.69 13.20
CA LEU A 226 -13.82 -16.14 12.12
C LEU A 226 -12.85 -17.23 12.56
N GLN A 227 -12.50 -17.28 13.84
CA GLN A 227 -11.50 -18.19 14.41
C GLN A 227 -11.73 -19.65 14.01
N SER A 228 -12.99 -20.14 14.07
CA SER A 228 -13.32 -21.53 13.72
C SER A 228 -13.09 -21.89 12.24
N ARG A 229 -13.09 -20.90 11.35
CA ARG A 229 -12.94 -21.06 9.89
C ARG A 229 -11.52 -20.76 9.42
N CYS A 230 -10.68 -20.21 10.28
CA CYS A 230 -9.38 -19.64 9.91
C CYS A 230 -8.20 -20.57 10.18
N THR A 231 -8.41 -21.89 10.20
CA THR A 231 -7.35 -22.86 10.55
C THR A 231 -6.27 -23.01 9.48
N LEU A 232 -6.56 -22.68 8.22
CA LEU A 232 -5.64 -22.80 7.07
C LEU A 232 -5.22 -21.43 6.49
N VAL A 233 -5.34 -20.34 7.26
CA VAL A 233 -5.00 -19.01 6.77
C VAL A 233 -3.49 -18.90 6.54
N GLN A 234 -3.11 -18.64 5.30
CA GLN A 234 -1.71 -18.40 4.92
C GLN A 234 -1.41 -16.92 4.75
N TRP A 235 -2.41 -16.11 4.39
CA TRP A 235 -2.27 -14.65 4.31
C TRP A 235 -3.36 -13.96 5.11
N LEU A 236 -2.95 -13.14 6.07
CA LEU A 236 -3.82 -12.32 6.90
C LEU A 236 -3.47 -10.84 6.73
N ASN A 237 -4.46 -10.03 6.39
CA ASN A 237 -4.32 -8.57 6.37
C ASN A 237 -5.30 -7.91 7.33
N LEU A 238 -4.75 -7.35 8.41
CA LEU A 238 -5.42 -6.61 9.47
C LEU A 238 -4.95 -5.15 9.51
N SER A 239 -4.45 -4.62 8.39
CA SER A 239 -3.99 -3.24 8.32
C SER A 239 -5.13 -2.24 8.66
N TRP A 240 -4.75 -1.13 9.28
CA TRP A 240 -5.61 -0.01 9.69
C TRP A 240 -6.57 -0.31 10.85
N THR A 241 -6.39 -1.44 11.53
CA THR A 241 -7.21 -1.81 12.67
C THR A 241 -6.73 -1.14 13.96
N GLY A 242 -7.63 -1.04 14.97
CA GLY A 242 -7.30 -0.50 16.29
C GLY A 242 -7.52 1.00 16.48
N ASN A 243 -7.89 1.76 15.45
CA ASN A 243 -8.12 3.22 15.57
C ASN A 243 -9.31 3.60 16.48
N ARG A 244 -10.25 2.67 16.69
CA ARG A 244 -11.42 2.88 17.56
C ARG A 244 -11.47 1.93 18.77
N GLY A 245 -10.36 1.22 19.06
CA GLY A 245 -10.26 0.33 20.23
C GLY A 245 -11.07 -0.96 20.16
N PHE A 246 -11.56 -1.35 18.99
CA PHE A 246 -12.45 -2.50 18.83
C PHE A 246 -11.72 -3.86 18.87
N ILE A 247 -10.45 -3.90 18.46
CA ILE A 247 -9.62 -5.11 18.55
C ILE A 247 -8.69 -4.95 19.75
N SER A 248 -8.81 -5.86 20.71
CA SER A 248 -7.91 -5.94 21.85
C SER A 248 -6.73 -6.87 21.54
N VAL A 249 -5.67 -6.70 22.32
CA VAL A 249 -4.51 -7.61 22.31
C VAL A 249 -4.94 -9.05 22.60
N ALA A 250 -5.88 -9.25 23.53
CA ALA A 250 -6.37 -10.58 23.88
C ALA A 250 -7.15 -11.24 22.74
N GLY A 251 -8.00 -10.46 22.03
CA GLY A 251 -8.72 -10.92 20.85
C GLY A 251 -7.77 -11.32 19.72
N PHE A 252 -6.79 -10.46 19.43
CA PHE A 252 -5.74 -10.74 18.44
C PHE A 252 -4.93 -11.99 18.80
N SER A 253 -4.47 -12.11 20.04
CA SER A 253 -3.68 -13.25 20.50
C SER A 253 -4.47 -14.56 20.44
N ARG A 254 -5.76 -14.54 20.79
CA ARG A 254 -6.64 -15.72 20.68
C ARG A 254 -6.85 -16.13 19.21
N PHE A 255 -6.97 -15.16 18.30
CA PHE A 255 -7.07 -15.44 16.88
C PHE A 255 -5.79 -16.06 16.32
N LEU A 256 -4.61 -15.48 16.62
CA LEU A 256 -3.32 -16.00 16.17
C LEU A 256 -2.98 -17.38 16.72
N LYS A 257 -3.45 -17.73 17.93
CA LYS A 257 -3.28 -19.09 18.46
C LYS A 257 -3.93 -20.17 17.59
N VAL A 258 -4.92 -19.82 16.77
CA VAL A 258 -5.61 -20.79 15.89
C VAL A 258 -5.03 -20.79 14.48
N CYS A 259 -4.74 -19.61 13.92
CA CYS A 259 -4.30 -19.50 12.52
C CYS A 259 -2.78 -19.32 12.36
N GLY A 260 -2.03 -19.11 13.43
CA GLY A 260 -0.63 -18.69 13.37
C GLY A 260 0.31 -19.72 12.75
N SER A 261 0.08 -21.02 12.97
CA SER A 261 1.01 -22.08 12.52
C SER A 261 1.15 -22.15 11.00
N GLU A 262 0.07 -21.88 10.27
CA GLU A 262 0.01 -21.89 8.81
C GLU A 262 0.31 -20.52 8.18
N LEU A 263 0.47 -19.47 9.00
CA LEU A 263 0.56 -18.11 8.52
C LEU A 263 1.92 -17.85 7.84
N VAL A 264 1.88 -17.50 6.57
CA VAL A 264 3.05 -17.19 5.73
C VAL A 264 3.22 -15.69 5.56
N ARG A 265 2.12 -14.93 5.48
CA ARG A 265 2.13 -13.47 5.29
C ARG A 265 1.17 -12.78 6.25
N LEU A 266 1.69 -11.80 6.98
CA LEU A 266 0.96 -10.97 7.93
C LEU A 266 1.15 -9.49 7.62
N GLU A 267 0.04 -8.82 7.30
CA GLU A 267 0.01 -7.39 7.00
C GLU A 267 -0.71 -6.63 8.14
N LEU A 268 0.02 -5.78 8.84
CA LEU A 268 -0.44 -5.02 10.02
C LEU A 268 -0.10 -3.53 9.90
N SER A 269 -0.12 -2.97 8.69
CA SER A 269 0.21 -1.55 8.48
C SER A 269 -0.76 -0.63 9.21
N CYS A 270 -0.24 0.44 9.83
CA CYS A 270 -1.00 1.44 10.60
C CYS A 270 -1.97 0.82 11.63
N SER A 271 -1.55 -0.28 12.28
CA SER A 271 -2.35 -0.95 13.29
C SER A 271 -2.05 -0.39 14.67
N HIS A 272 -2.97 0.40 15.23
CA HIS A 272 -2.75 1.15 16.47
C HIS A 272 -3.01 0.37 17.75
N PHE A 273 -3.51 -0.87 17.66
CA PHE A 273 -3.70 -1.76 18.81
C PHE A 273 -2.44 -2.58 19.15
N LEU A 274 -1.41 -2.54 18.29
CA LEU A 274 -0.19 -3.31 18.47
C LEU A 274 0.64 -2.81 19.64
N ASN A 275 1.14 -3.75 20.45
CA ASN A 275 2.07 -3.53 21.54
C ASN A 275 3.15 -4.64 21.52
N GLU A 276 4.01 -4.67 22.55
CA GLU A 276 5.05 -5.68 22.69
C GLU A 276 4.49 -7.11 22.75
N THR A 277 3.43 -7.34 23.52
CA THR A 277 2.84 -8.67 23.65
C THR A 277 2.26 -9.18 22.34
N CYS A 278 1.72 -8.31 21.47
CA CYS A 278 1.32 -8.71 20.12
C CYS A 278 2.50 -9.28 19.30
N LEU A 279 3.67 -8.65 19.36
CA LEU A 279 4.86 -9.10 18.64
C LEU A 279 5.47 -10.37 19.24
N GLU A 280 5.42 -10.50 20.57
CA GLU A 280 5.77 -11.74 21.25
C GLU A 280 4.88 -12.89 20.77
N VAL A 281 3.56 -12.72 20.75
CA VAL A 281 2.63 -13.75 20.24
C VAL A 281 2.88 -14.07 18.77
N ILE A 282 3.14 -13.07 17.92
CA ILE A 282 3.51 -13.32 16.51
C ILE A 282 4.78 -14.19 16.44
N SER A 283 5.80 -13.86 17.25
CA SER A 283 7.07 -14.58 17.26
C SER A 283 6.96 -16.04 17.73
N GLU A 284 6.01 -16.34 18.62
CA GLU A 284 5.81 -17.69 19.16
C GLU A 284 4.83 -18.53 18.33
N MET A 285 3.76 -17.90 17.82
CA MET A 285 2.67 -18.63 17.15
C MET A 285 2.86 -18.75 15.64
N CYS A 286 3.72 -17.93 15.02
CA CYS A 286 3.89 -17.89 13.56
C CYS A 286 5.33 -18.28 13.12
N PRO A 287 5.78 -19.54 13.34
CA PRO A 287 7.15 -19.95 13.02
C PRO A 287 7.47 -19.96 11.51
N ASN A 288 6.45 -20.13 10.67
CA ASN A 288 6.56 -20.22 9.22
C ASN A 288 6.40 -18.86 8.51
N LEU A 289 6.37 -17.75 9.26
CA LEU A 289 6.12 -16.43 8.70
C LEU A 289 7.26 -16.01 7.77
N GLN A 290 6.91 -15.75 6.51
CA GLN A 290 7.85 -15.31 5.47
C GLN A 290 7.70 -13.83 5.15
N ALA A 291 6.55 -13.21 5.41
CA ALA A 291 6.31 -11.81 5.10
C ALA A 291 5.60 -11.11 6.25
N LEU A 292 6.23 -10.06 6.79
CA LEU A 292 5.69 -9.23 7.87
C LEU A 292 5.73 -7.75 7.49
N ASN A 293 4.60 -7.08 7.62
CA ASN A 293 4.50 -5.64 7.41
C ASN A 293 3.97 -4.94 8.66
N LEU A 294 4.80 -4.05 9.21
CA LEU A 294 4.51 -3.21 10.38
C LEU A 294 4.64 -1.71 10.03
N SER A 295 4.42 -1.34 8.76
CA SER A 295 4.60 0.04 8.33
C SER A 295 3.70 1.00 9.09
N SER A 296 4.25 2.14 9.52
CA SER A 296 3.58 3.21 10.26
C SER A 296 2.92 2.75 11.56
N CYS A 297 3.46 1.71 12.22
CA CYS A 297 3.06 1.29 13.56
C CYS A 297 3.84 2.11 14.61
N ASP A 298 3.39 3.34 14.85
CA ASP A 298 4.05 4.36 15.67
C ASP A 298 3.91 4.18 17.19
N LYS A 299 2.91 3.40 17.61
CA LYS A 299 2.62 3.05 19.01
C LYS A 299 3.42 1.86 19.54
N LEU A 300 4.07 1.10 18.66
CA LEU A 300 4.92 -0.02 19.09
C LEU A 300 6.13 0.51 19.88
N PRO A 301 6.41 -0.06 21.07
CA PRO A 301 7.62 0.28 21.80
C PRO A 301 8.86 -0.28 21.07
N PRO A 302 10.01 0.41 21.11
CA PRO A 302 11.20 -0.02 20.37
C PRO A 302 11.73 -1.41 20.75
N GLN A 303 11.56 -1.82 22.01
CA GLN A 303 12.01 -3.11 22.51
C GLN A 303 11.26 -4.28 21.85
N ALA A 304 10.01 -4.05 21.43
CA ALA A 304 9.17 -5.09 20.84
C ALA A 304 9.73 -5.66 19.53
N PHE A 305 10.52 -4.86 18.78
CA PHE A 305 11.10 -5.32 17.52
C PHE A 305 12.13 -6.44 17.72
N ASN A 306 12.69 -6.62 18.93
CA ASN A 306 13.59 -7.74 19.23
C ASN A 306 12.91 -9.12 19.06
N HIS A 307 11.58 -9.21 19.23
CA HIS A 307 10.85 -10.45 19.02
C HIS A 307 10.86 -10.92 17.55
N ILE A 308 11.01 -9.99 16.60
CA ILE A 308 11.08 -10.31 15.17
C ILE A 308 12.33 -11.14 14.85
N ALA A 309 13.40 -11.01 15.65
CA ALA A 309 14.62 -11.80 15.47
C ALA A 309 14.40 -13.31 15.64
N LYS A 310 13.31 -13.74 16.29
CA LYS A 310 12.92 -15.15 16.40
C LYS A 310 12.32 -15.72 15.09
N LEU A 311 11.93 -14.86 14.15
CA LEU A 311 11.30 -15.24 12.88
C LEU A 311 12.33 -15.48 11.78
N CYS A 312 13.09 -16.58 11.90
CA CYS A 312 14.23 -16.87 11.02
C CYS A 312 13.86 -17.13 9.54
N SER A 313 12.58 -17.40 9.25
CA SER A 313 12.08 -17.72 7.90
C SER A 313 11.65 -16.48 7.09
N LEU A 314 11.86 -15.27 7.62
CA LEU A 314 11.42 -14.04 6.97
C LEU A 314 12.16 -13.78 5.65
N LYS A 315 11.37 -13.60 4.59
CA LYS A 315 11.78 -13.17 3.25
C LYS A 315 11.41 -11.71 2.98
N ARG A 316 10.35 -11.20 3.60
CA ARG A 316 9.89 -9.82 3.45
C ARG A 316 9.63 -9.18 4.81
N LEU A 317 10.28 -8.05 5.05
CA LEU A 317 10.11 -7.25 6.25
C LEU A 317 9.93 -5.78 5.90
N VAL A 318 8.81 -5.19 6.30
CA VAL A 318 8.51 -3.77 6.07
C VAL A 318 8.36 -3.06 7.40
N LEU A 319 9.30 -2.15 7.68
CA LEU A 319 9.37 -1.35 8.91
C LEU A 319 9.27 0.16 8.61
N TYR A 320 8.76 0.53 7.43
CA TYR A 320 8.60 1.92 7.02
C TYR A 320 7.92 2.79 8.08
N ARG A 321 8.51 3.95 8.45
CA ARG A 321 8.01 4.88 9.49
C ARG A 321 7.77 4.22 10.86
N THR A 322 8.65 3.33 11.29
CA THR A 322 8.62 2.76 12.65
C THR A 322 9.72 3.34 13.55
N LYS A 323 9.64 3.00 14.85
CA LYS A 323 10.60 3.35 15.90
C LYS A 323 11.56 2.17 16.20
N VAL A 324 11.94 1.40 15.19
CA VAL A 324 12.89 0.30 15.37
C VAL A 324 14.27 0.83 15.75
N GLU A 325 14.83 0.30 16.83
CA GLU A 325 16.19 0.61 17.29
C GLU A 325 17.24 -0.12 16.44
N GLN A 326 18.43 0.49 16.32
CA GLN A 326 19.55 -0.09 15.58
C GLN A 326 19.95 -1.47 16.12
N THR A 327 20.00 -1.66 17.43
CA THR A 327 20.36 -2.95 18.08
C THR A 327 19.36 -4.06 17.75
N ALA A 328 18.07 -3.75 17.76
CA ALA A 328 17.01 -4.68 17.37
C ALA A 328 17.12 -5.05 15.89
N LEU A 329 17.35 -4.06 15.01
CA LEU A 329 17.50 -4.30 13.58
C LEU A 329 18.74 -5.16 13.26
N LEU A 330 19.87 -4.91 13.93
CA LEU A 330 21.08 -5.74 13.80
C LEU A 330 20.82 -7.19 14.21
N SER A 331 20.06 -7.39 15.28
CA SER A 331 19.65 -8.72 15.73
C SER A 331 18.77 -9.40 14.68
N ILE A 332 17.76 -8.70 14.15
CA ILE A 332 16.89 -9.22 13.08
C ILE A 332 17.70 -9.64 11.86
N LEU A 333 18.61 -8.79 11.38
CA LEU A 333 19.45 -9.07 10.20
C LEU A 333 20.42 -10.23 10.42
N ASN A 334 20.86 -10.46 11.66
CA ASN A 334 21.73 -11.58 11.98
C ASN A 334 21.03 -12.95 11.89
N PHE A 335 19.74 -13.01 12.23
CA PHE A 335 18.95 -14.25 12.22
C PHE A 335 18.12 -14.46 10.94
N CYS A 336 17.72 -13.38 10.25
CA CYS A 336 16.88 -13.43 9.05
C CYS A 336 17.72 -13.39 7.76
N SER A 337 18.54 -14.42 7.50
CA SER A 337 19.43 -14.46 6.32
C SER A 337 18.71 -14.68 4.98
N GLU A 338 17.46 -15.15 5.02
CA GLU A 338 16.63 -15.42 3.85
C GLU A 338 15.87 -14.18 3.31
N LEU A 339 16.16 -12.99 3.86
CA LEU A 339 15.52 -11.74 3.45
C LEU A 339 15.78 -11.43 1.96
N GLN A 340 14.68 -11.19 1.26
CA GLN A 340 14.60 -10.78 -0.14
C GLN A 340 14.10 -9.34 -0.26
N HIS A 341 13.24 -8.91 0.66
CA HIS A 341 12.62 -7.58 0.63
C HIS A 341 12.72 -6.91 2.00
N LEU A 342 13.37 -5.75 2.06
CA LEU A 342 13.54 -4.98 3.29
C LEU A 342 13.20 -3.51 3.06
N SER A 343 12.31 -2.95 3.88
CA SER A 343 12.00 -1.52 3.88
C SER A 343 12.25 -0.91 5.26
N LEU A 344 13.16 0.06 5.30
CA LEU A 344 13.59 0.83 6.47
C LEU A 344 13.35 2.33 6.27
N GLY A 345 12.52 2.70 5.28
CA GLY A 345 12.30 4.09 4.93
C GLY A 345 11.74 4.90 6.10
N SER A 346 12.30 6.08 6.33
CA SER A 346 11.90 7.03 7.38
C SER A 346 11.87 6.45 8.81
N CYS A 347 12.69 5.45 9.12
CA CYS A 347 12.95 4.99 10.50
C CYS A 347 13.80 6.01 11.26
N VAL A 348 13.29 6.50 12.39
CA VAL A 348 13.87 7.66 13.11
C VAL A 348 14.87 7.30 14.21
N MET A 349 14.93 6.04 14.65
CA MET A 349 15.78 5.57 15.75
C MET A 349 17.02 4.78 15.29
N ILE A 350 17.31 4.79 13.99
CA ILE A 350 18.55 4.24 13.44
C ILE A 350 19.58 5.36 13.36
N GLU A 351 20.70 5.19 14.06
CA GLU A 351 21.76 6.20 14.18
C GLU A 351 22.74 6.11 13.01
N ASP A 352 23.21 4.91 12.71
CA ASP A 352 24.22 4.64 11.68
C ASP A 352 23.69 3.61 10.66
N TYR A 353 23.39 4.09 9.45
CA TYR A 353 22.91 3.24 8.37
C TYR A 353 24.04 2.49 7.64
N ASP A 354 25.30 2.90 7.79
CA ASP A 354 26.43 2.20 7.17
C ASP A 354 26.68 0.86 7.89
N VAL A 355 26.55 0.85 9.22
CA VAL A 355 26.62 -0.40 10.01
C VAL A 355 25.49 -1.35 9.62
N ILE A 356 24.27 -0.82 9.42
CA ILE A 356 23.13 -1.62 8.92
C ILE A 356 23.41 -2.13 7.51
N ALA A 357 23.89 -1.29 6.62
CA ALA A 357 24.25 -1.63 5.25
C ALA A 357 25.33 -2.72 5.17
N SER A 358 26.38 -2.64 5.99
CA SER A 358 27.41 -3.67 6.10
C SER A 358 26.84 -5.01 6.59
N MET A 359 25.95 -4.98 7.59
CA MET A 359 25.29 -6.20 8.06
C MET A 359 24.35 -6.82 7.03
N ILE A 360 23.58 -5.99 6.31
CA ILE A 360 22.77 -6.43 5.17
C ILE A 360 23.67 -7.08 4.12
N GLY A 361 24.76 -6.40 3.74
CA GLY A 361 25.73 -6.88 2.78
C GLY A 361 26.38 -8.20 3.21
N ALA A 362 26.66 -8.39 4.50
CA ALA A 362 27.28 -9.60 5.03
C ALA A 362 26.31 -10.80 5.11
N LYS A 363 25.04 -10.57 5.50
CA LYS A 363 24.10 -11.64 5.86
C LYS A 363 23.00 -11.89 4.83
N CYS A 364 22.46 -10.84 4.21
CA CYS A 364 21.27 -10.90 3.36
C CYS A 364 21.64 -11.02 1.86
N LYS A 365 22.30 -12.12 1.49
CA LYS A 365 22.80 -12.33 0.11
C LYS A 365 21.70 -12.51 -0.94
N LYS A 366 20.48 -12.83 -0.50
CA LYS A 366 19.28 -13.03 -1.34
C LYS A 366 18.44 -11.76 -1.52
N LEU A 367 18.92 -10.62 -1.02
CA LEU A 367 18.16 -9.36 -1.06
C LEU A 367 17.95 -8.89 -2.50
N GLN A 368 16.69 -8.65 -2.85
CA GLN A 368 16.23 -8.18 -4.15
C GLN A 368 15.70 -6.75 -4.08
N THR A 369 15.05 -6.35 -2.98
CA THR A 369 14.52 -4.99 -2.84
C THR A 369 14.93 -4.39 -1.51
N LEU A 370 15.47 -3.18 -1.55
CA LEU A 370 15.88 -2.43 -0.38
C LEU A 370 15.37 -1.00 -0.45
N ASP A 371 14.55 -0.61 0.52
CA ASP A 371 14.06 0.75 0.68
C ASP A 371 14.74 1.44 1.87
N LEU A 372 15.54 2.46 1.55
CA LEU A 372 16.25 3.35 2.45
C LEU A 372 15.80 4.80 2.25
N TRP A 373 14.54 5.02 1.88
CA TRP A 373 14.01 6.35 1.68
C TRP A 373 14.14 7.19 2.96
N ARG A 374 14.75 8.38 2.83
CA ARG A 374 14.93 9.36 3.90
C ARG A 374 15.86 8.88 5.03
N CYS A 375 16.81 8.01 4.71
CA CYS A 375 17.88 7.62 5.63
C CYS A 375 18.94 8.74 5.68
N LYS A 376 19.09 9.38 6.85
CA LYS A 376 19.87 10.63 6.98
C LYS A 376 21.39 10.43 7.01
N ASN A 377 21.84 9.24 7.40
CA ASN A 377 23.24 8.96 7.75
C ASN A 377 23.81 7.76 6.98
N ILE A 378 23.36 7.53 5.74
CA ILE A 378 23.98 6.53 4.86
C ILE A 378 25.05 7.20 4.00
N THR A 379 26.26 6.67 3.98
CA THR A 379 27.39 7.22 3.21
C THR A 379 27.78 6.31 2.04
N GLU A 380 28.78 6.72 1.26
CA GLU A 380 29.37 5.93 0.20
C GLU A 380 29.94 4.58 0.68
N ASN A 381 30.32 4.47 1.96
CA ASN A 381 30.82 3.22 2.53
C ASN A 381 29.66 2.21 2.65
N GLY A 382 28.52 2.63 3.22
CA GLY A 382 27.33 1.78 3.29
C GLY A 382 26.86 1.34 1.90
N ILE A 383 26.88 2.24 0.91
CA ILE A 383 26.54 1.90 -0.48
C ILE A 383 27.53 0.88 -1.06
N ALA A 384 28.82 1.01 -0.80
CA ALA A 384 29.83 0.06 -1.28
C ALA A 384 29.66 -1.34 -0.67
N GLU A 385 29.32 -1.41 0.62
CA GLU A 385 29.00 -2.66 1.31
C GLU A 385 27.74 -3.33 0.75
N LEU A 386 26.68 -2.56 0.46
CA LEU A 386 25.47 -3.08 -0.17
C LEU A 386 25.73 -3.58 -1.59
N ALA A 387 26.45 -2.80 -2.39
CA ALA A 387 26.74 -3.11 -3.78
C ALA A 387 27.62 -4.37 -3.92
N SER A 388 28.59 -4.56 -3.02
CA SER A 388 29.42 -5.77 -2.98
C SER A 388 28.74 -6.97 -2.31
N GLY A 389 27.86 -6.72 -1.35
CA GLY A 389 27.22 -7.74 -0.53
C GLY A 389 25.95 -8.35 -1.11
N CYS A 390 25.18 -7.60 -1.90
CA CYS A 390 23.85 -7.98 -2.40
C CYS A 390 23.79 -7.99 -3.95
N PRO A 391 24.40 -8.98 -4.63
CA PRO A 391 24.49 -9.00 -6.10
C PRO A 391 23.14 -9.24 -6.80
N LEU A 392 22.12 -9.70 -6.07
CA LEU A 392 20.77 -9.98 -6.57
C LEU A 392 19.82 -8.77 -6.43
N LEU A 393 20.33 -7.60 -6.05
CA LEU A 393 19.50 -6.42 -5.83
C LEU A 393 18.89 -5.92 -7.16
N GLU A 394 17.57 -5.88 -7.20
CA GLU A 394 16.78 -5.43 -8.35
C GLU A 394 16.13 -4.07 -8.11
N GLU A 395 15.76 -3.75 -6.87
CA GLU A 395 15.13 -2.48 -6.52
C GLU A 395 15.83 -1.81 -5.34
N LEU A 396 16.19 -0.55 -5.50
CA LEU A 396 16.86 0.24 -4.47
C LEU A 396 16.27 1.65 -4.40
N ASP A 397 15.75 2.02 -3.23
CA ASP A 397 15.31 3.38 -2.94
C ASP A 397 16.30 4.09 -2.03
N LEU A 398 16.96 5.12 -2.58
CA LEU A 398 17.88 6.02 -1.87
C LEU A 398 17.36 7.46 -1.89
N GLY A 399 16.04 7.65 -2.04
CA GLY A 399 15.45 8.98 -2.05
C GLY A 399 15.72 9.72 -0.74
N TRP A 400 15.88 11.04 -0.80
CA TRP A 400 16.06 11.91 0.36
C TRP A 400 17.23 11.51 1.27
N CYS A 401 18.34 11.02 0.70
CA CYS A 401 19.57 10.66 1.40
C CYS A 401 20.64 11.75 1.18
N PRO A 402 20.66 12.84 2.00
CA PRO A 402 21.42 14.05 1.71
C PRO A 402 22.95 13.89 1.81
N THR A 403 23.41 12.83 2.45
CA THR A 403 24.82 12.49 2.66
C THR A 403 25.47 11.89 1.43
N LEU A 404 24.70 11.33 0.50
CA LEU A 404 25.23 10.74 -0.72
C LEU A 404 25.67 11.82 -1.70
N GLN A 405 26.89 11.71 -2.21
CA GLN A 405 27.49 12.66 -3.15
C GLN A 405 28.02 11.95 -4.39
N SER A 406 27.70 12.46 -5.58
CA SER A 406 28.26 11.95 -6.83
C SER A 406 29.79 11.97 -6.85
N SER A 407 30.42 12.99 -6.26
CA SER A 407 31.88 13.15 -6.22
C SER A 407 32.64 12.02 -5.54
N THR A 408 31.98 11.20 -4.71
CA THR A 408 32.60 10.01 -4.09
C THR A 408 32.59 8.79 -5.02
N GLY A 409 31.90 8.88 -6.16
CA GLY A 409 31.74 7.78 -7.11
C GLY A 409 30.82 6.67 -6.61
N CYS A 410 29.99 6.92 -5.58
CA CYS A 410 29.13 5.89 -4.99
C CYS A 410 28.10 5.33 -5.97
N PHE A 411 27.48 6.18 -6.80
CA PHE A 411 26.53 5.77 -7.83
C PHE A 411 27.21 5.00 -8.97
N THR A 412 28.41 5.42 -9.39
CA THR A 412 29.21 4.68 -10.38
C THR A 412 29.58 3.27 -9.88
N ARG A 413 30.00 3.15 -8.61
CA ARG A 413 30.32 1.86 -8.00
C ARG A 413 29.10 0.95 -7.94
N LEU A 414 27.97 1.51 -7.48
CA LEU A 414 26.68 0.83 -7.45
C LEU A 414 26.29 0.31 -8.84
N ALA A 415 26.37 1.15 -9.87
CA ALA A 415 26.05 0.78 -11.25
C ALA A 415 26.89 -0.41 -11.76
N ARG A 416 28.19 -0.40 -11.49
CA ARG A 416 29.13 -1.43 -11.96
C ARG A 416 28.99 -2.75 -11.20
N GLN A 417 28.56 -2.72 -9.95
CA GLN A 417 28.46 -3.91 -9.10
C GLN A 417 27.04 -4.53 -9.07
N LEU A 418 26.01 -3.79 -9.50
CA LEU A 418 24.62 -4.24 -9.53
C LEU A 418 24.05 -4.29 -10.97
N PRO A 419 24.47 -5.26 -11.80
CA PRO A 419 24.01 -5.36 -13.19
C PRO A 419 22.54 -5.77 -13.33
N HIS A 420 21.94 -6.32 -12.27
CA HIS A 420 20.54 -6.77 -12.25
C HIS A 420 19.55 -5.71 -11.79
N LEU A 421 20.01 -4.49 -11.50
CA LEU A 421 19.16 -3.41 -11.02
C LEU A 421 18.09 -3.03 -12.06
N GLN A 422 16.82 -3.11 -11.64
CA GLN A 422 15.64 -2.80 -12.45
C GLN A 422 14.99 -1.49 -12.01
N LYS A 423 14.99 -1.16 -10.72
CA LYS A 423 14.39 0.08 -10.19
C LYS A 423 15.35 0.80 -9.27
N LEU A 424 15.60 2.07 -9.56
CA LEU A 424 16.43 2.93 -8.74
C LEU A 424 15.71 4.25 -8.46
N PHE A 425 15.53 4.58 -7.19
CA PHE A 425 14.92 5.83 -6.78
C PHE A 425 15.97 6.73 -6.12
N LEU A 426 16.24 7.87 -6.73
CA LEU A 426 17.20 8.89 -6.32
C LEU A 426 16.51 10.24 -6.04
N THR A 427 15.22 10.22 -5.73
CA THR A 427 14.42 11.42 -5.47
C THR A 427 15.07 12.35 -4.46
N ALA A 428 15.16 13.64 -4.77
CA ALA A 428 15.73 14.70 -3.93
C ALA A 428 17.21 14.52 -3.54
N ASN A 429 17.97 13.69 -4.25
CA ASN A 429 19.43 13.66 -4.14
C ASN A 429 20.06 14.74 -5.02
N ARG A 430 20.37 15.89 -4.42
CA ARG A 430 20.82 17.08 -5.17
C ARG A 430 22.18 16.94 -5.85
N SER A 431 22.97 15.96 -5.41
CA SER A 431 24.34 15.71 -5.86
C SER A 431 24.44 14.84 -7.11
N VAL A 432 23.36 14.14 -7.50
CA VAL A 432 23.36 13.26 -8.68
C VAL A 432 23.54 14.12 -9.93
N CYS A 433 24.54 13.76 -10.74
CA CYS A 433 24.92 14.48 -11.95
C CYS A 433 24.86 13.59 -13.20
N ASP A 434 25.02 14.19 -14.38
CA ASP A 434 24.94 13.48 -15.67
C ASP A 434 25.91 12.29 -15.76
N THR A 435 27.12 12.38 -15.20
CA THR A 435 28.10 11.28 -15.25
C THR A 435 27.64 10.04 -14.48
N ASP A 436 26.90 10.20 -13.38
CA ASP A 436 26.31 9.07 -12.65
C ASP A 436 25.25 8.38 -13.50
N ILE A 437 24.44 9.17 -14.21
CA ILE A 437 23.35 8.71 -15.06
C ILE A 437 23.91 7.95 -16.28
N GLU A 438 25.00 8.43 -16.87
CA GLU A 438 25.70 7.74 -17.95
C GLU A 438 26.27 6.39 -17.50
N GLU A 439 26.91 6.34 -16.33
CA GLU A 439 27.42 5.08 -15.77
C GLU A 439 26.29 4.10 -15.44
N LEU A 440 25.15 4.58 -14.91
CA LEU A 440 23.95 3.77 -14.70
C LEU A 440 23.40 3.23 -16.03
N ALA A 441 23.37 4.04 -17.09
CA ALA A 441 22.89 3.62 -18.41
C ALA A 441 23.79 2.54 -19.04
N CYS A 442 25.11 2.69 -18.90
CA CYS A 442 26.09 1.78 -19.47
C CYS A 442 26.14 0.43 -18.75
N ASN A 443 25.99 0.40 -17.43
CA ASN A 443 26.17 -0.81 -16.63
C ASN A 443 24.85 -1.49 -16.22
N CYS A 444 23.77 -0.73 -15.99
CA CYS A 444 22.46 -1.27 -15.57
C CYS A 444 21.50 -1.39 -16.77
N THR A 445 21.80 -2.26 -17.73
CA THR A 445 21.00 -2.44 -18.96
C THR A 445 19.58 -2.97 -18.72
N ARG A 446 19.29 -3.51 -17.53
CA ARG A 446 17.96 -4.00 -17.13
C ARG A 446 17.10 -2.94 -16.43
N LEU A 447 17.58 -1.70 -16.32
CA LEU A 447 16.87 -0.64 -15.62
C LEU A 447 15.54 -0.31 -16.32
N GLN A 448 14.44 -0.57 -15.61
CA GLN A 448 13.07 -0.33 -16.03
C GLN A 448 12.49 0.93 -15.38
N GLN A 449 12.99 1.34 -14.22
CA GLN A 449 12.49 2.52 -13.54
C GLN A 449 13.63 3.31 -12.92
N LEU A 450 13.74 4.58 -13.29
CA LEU A 450 14.66 5.52 -12.68
C LEU A 450 13.89 6.75 -12.25
N ASP A 451 13.88 7.01 -10.94
CA ASP A 451 13.34 8.22 -10.36
C ASP A 451 14.48 9.17 -9.97
N ILE A 452 14.54 10.31 -10.63
CA ILE A 452 15.53 11.37 -10.36
C ILE A 452 14.82 12.71 -10.08
N LEU A 453 13.59 12.65 -9.55
CA LEU A 453 12.81 13.82 -9.18
C LEU A 453 13.61 14.72 -8.23
N ALA A 454 13.63 16.03 -8.50
CA ALA A 454 14.33 17.02 -7.67
C ALA A 454 15.85 16.83 -7.51
N THR A 455 16.50 16.17 -8.47
CA THR A 455 17.94 16.31 -8.73
C THR A 455 18.20 17.67 -9.42
N CYS A 456 19.31 18.32 -9.10
CA CYS A 456 19.60 19.68 -9.60
C CYS A 456 20.64 19.73 -10.72
N GLN A 457 21.38 18.63 -10.95
CA GLN A 457 22.56 18.61 -11.83
C GLN A 457 22.41 17.67 -13.03
N VAL A 458 21.18 17.21 -13.31
CA VAL A 458 20.89 16.33 -14.46
C VAL A 458 20.21 17.12 -15.58
N PHE A 459 20.82 17.19 -16.75
CA PHE A 459 20.30 17.95 -17.90
C PHE A 459 19.46 17.07 -18.84
N SER A 460 18.41 17.67 -19.44
CA SER A 460 17.49 16.97 -20.35
C SER A 460 18.14 16.33 -21.59
N SER A 461 19.30 16.83 -22.01
CA SER A 461 20.06 16.32 -23.15
C SER A 461 20.68 14.95 -22.86
N HIS A 462 21.24 14.74 -21.67
CA HIS A 462 21.93 13.49 -21.30
C HIS A 462 20.95 12.37 -20.98
N LEU A 463 19.74 12.69 -20.54
CA LEU A 463 18.67 11.70 -20.35
C LEU A 463 18.23 11.04 -21.66
N ARG A 464 18.42 11.70 -22.81
CA ARG A 464 18.13 11.10 -24.12
C ARG A 464 19.11 9.99 -24.49
N ILE A 465 20.31 9.97 -23.88
CA ILE A 465 21.32 8.93 -24.07
C ILE A 465 20.91 7.63 -23.36
N MET A 466 20.14 7.71 -22.28
CA MET A 466 19.64 6.52 -21.57
C MET A 466 18.56 5.74 -22.33
N LEU A 467 17.66 6.44 -23.03
CA LEU A 467 16.51 5.84 -23.71
C LEU A 467 16.87 4.76 -24.76
N PRO A 468 17.92 4.90 -25.59
CA PRO A 468 18.34 3.84 -26.50
C PRO A 468 19.10 2.68 -25.81
N LEU A 469 19.74 2.92 -24.66
CA LEU A 469 20.51 1.91 -23.92
C LEU A 469 19.63 1.03 -23.01
N CYS A 470 18.56 1.60 -22.47
CA CYS A 470 17.58 0.91 -21.63
C CYS A 470 16.19 0.93 -22.28
N LEU A 471 15.92 -0.03 -23.17
CA LEU A 471 14.71 -0.09 -24.01
C LEU A 471 13.39 -0.17 -23.22
N ALA A 472 13.42 -0.58 -21.95
CA ALA A 472 12.26 -0.70 -21.07
C ALA A 472 12.15 0.43 -20.02
N LEU A 473 12.98 1.47 -20.12
CA LEU A 473 13.10 2.49 -19.08
C LEU A 473 11.88 3.42 -19.01
N PHE A 474 11.14 3.33 -17.90
CA PHE A 474 10.16 4.30 -17.46
C PHE A 474 10.82 5.35 -16.57
N LEU A 475 11.10 6.51 -17.17
CA LEU A 475 11.73 7.65 -16.49
C LEU A 475 10.66 8.53 -15.84
N VAL A 476 10.68 8.60 -14.51
CA VAL A 476 9.85 9.55 -13.76
C VAL A 476 10.63 10.86 -13.65
N LEU A 477 10.37 11.75 -14.60
CA LEU A 477 11.12 13.00 -14.77
C LEU A 477 10.36 14.22 -14.25
N CYS A 478 11.02 14.96 -13.38
CA CYS A 478 10.80 16.39 -13.18
C CYS A 478 12.09 17.11 -13.48
N ILE A 479 12.39 17.25 -14.76
CA ILE A 479 13.47 18.11 -15.23
C ILE A 479 13.07 19.54 -14.84
N TYR A 480 14.00 20.25 -14.18
CA TYR A 480 13.88 21.66 -13.86
C TYR A 480 13.97 22.54 -15.10
#